data_AF-A0A6I2RFU4-F1
#
_entry.id   AF-A0A6I2RFU4-F1
#
_cell.length_a   1.000
_cell.length_b   1.000
_cell.length_c   1.000
_cell.angle_alpha   90.00
_cell.angle_beta   90.00
_cell.angle_gamma   90.00
#
_symmetry.space_group_name_H-M   'P 1'
#
loop_
_entity.id
_entity.type
_entity.pdbx_description
1 polymer ?
#
loop_
_entity_poly.entity_id
_entity_poly.type
_entity_poly.pdbx_seq_one_letter_code
_entity_poly.pdbx_strand_id
1 'polypeptide(L)'
;MPKGLLFGYTGRQRGEGGPVTLGQRIQAERKRLGLSQEGLGEALGVTRQAISKWEADGAVPEVDKLVALSRLFHLPVGVLLGVEEAAAAEPPRPVPRWKRRLWPLLSAALGAVCVVLVLRVNTLQSGQAGRLLAAALADGRMWQVEERGVAALGEDGTFCWRLRAVPEVEAPGLGLSVTAEGGGERFTARADRDGLAYEAELRLPLGEEYHFTLRTRTPSGAEYRQELGEWTVTAEALAPLELTARKGKGGTLSGGIWTWDGSIWAACVPPEGSLVTVERAVLRQYRNGAPEWEQSLPVEHGRLEADVSDFQRQTRVEAGDEVLLLVEAVDSLGRTCTRQVEGAAFSDGPSGLEWAAFP
;
A
#
# COMPACT_ATOMS: atom_id res chain seq x y z
N MET A 1 69.73 42.75 -9.52
CA MET A 1 69.38 41.41 -10.03
C MET A 1 69.76 41.31 -11.50
N PRO A 2 70.67 40.40 -11.89
CA PRO A 2 70.89 40.11 -13.30
C PRO A 2 70.37 38.72 -13.70
N LYS A 3 69.73 38.74 -14.87
CA LYS A 3 69.65 37.77 -15.98
C LYS A 3 70.28 36.38 -15.78
N GLY A 4 69.44 35.35 -15.99
CA GLY A 4 69.64 34.26 -16.95
C GLY A 4 70.75 33.23 -16.74
N LEU A 5 70.37 31.98 -16.44
CA LEU A 5 71.03 30.76 -16.94
C LEU A 5 70.12 29.54 -16.71
N LEU A 6 69.12 29.38 -17.58
CA LEU A 6 68.47 28.09 -17.80
C LEU A 6 69.44 27.26 -18.65
N PHE A 7 70.23 26.42 -18.01
CA PHE A 7 71.01 25.40 -18.71
C PHE A 7 70.01 24.37 -19.22
N GLY A 8 69.60 24.52 -20.50
CA GLY A 8 68.81 23.53 -21.20
C GLY A 8 69.55 22.20 -21.19
N TYR A 9 68.87 21.13 -20.82
CA TYR A 9 69.35 19.79 -21.11
C TYR A 9 69.36 19.64 -22.64
N THR A 10 70.56 19.82 -23.18
CA THR A 10 70.87 19.57 -24.58
C THR A 10 70.72 18.09 -24.83
N GLY A 11 69.78 17.74 -25.71
CA GLY A 11 69.86 16.48 -26.42
C GLY A 11 71.17 16.43 -27.21
N ARG A 12 71.76 15.22 -27.22
CA ARG A 12 72.88 14.75 -28.07
C ARG A 12 74.26 14.73 -27.40
N GLN A 13 74.55 13.58 -26.79
CA GLN A 13 75.85 12.92 -26.94
C GLN A 13 75.59 11.53 -27.55
N ARG A 14 76.23 11.27 -28.69
CA ARG A 14 76.24 9.99 -29.40
C ARG A 14 77.54 9.32 -28.99
N GLY A 15 77.44 8.27 -28.18
CA GLY A 15 78.54 7.42 -27.74
C GLY A 15 77.92 6.15 -27.17
N GLU A 16 78.41 5.00 -27.60
CA GLU A 16 77.85 3.66 -27.40
C GLU A 16 77.36 3.40 -25.96
N GLY A 17 76.08 3.03 -25.83
CA GLY A 17 75.48 2.61 -24.57
C GLY A 17 73.97 2.41 -24.77
N GLY A 18 73.44 1.24 -24.44
CA GLY A 18 72.02 0.91 -24.59
C GLY A 18 71.07 1.84 -23.82
N PRO A 19 69.75 1.59 -23.88
CA PRO A 19 68.77 2.41 -23.15
C PRO A 19 69.17 2.56 -21.67
N VAL A 20 69.07 3.79 -21.14
CA VAL A 20 69.48 4.10 -19.76
C VAL A 20 68.77 3.16 -18.79
N THR A 21 69.56 2.34 -18.12
CA THR A 21 69.08 1.28 -17.26
C THR A 21 68.49 1.83 -15.97
N LEU A 22 67.73 0.99 -15.25
CA LEU A 22 67.19 1.33 -13.94
C LEU A 22 68.32 1.72 -12.96
N GLY A 23 69.43 0.96 -12.94
CA GLY A 23 70.56 1.25 -12.07
C GLY A 23 71.19 2.62 -12.34
N GLN A 24 71.35 2.97 -13.62
CA GLN A 24 71.85 4.28 -14.03
C GLN A 24 70.91 5.42 -13.61
N ARG A 25 69.59 5.23 -13.72
CA ARG A 25 68.59 6.22 -13.26
C ARG A 25 68.61 6.41 -11.74
N ILE A 26 68.68 5.31 -10.98
CA ILE A 26 68.80 5.35 -9.51
C ILE A 26 70.07 6.11 -9.12
N GLN A 27 71.20 5.82 -9.78
CA GLN A 27 72.45 6.51 -9.50
C GLN A 27 72.36 8.01 -9.83
N ALA A 28 71.76 8.38 -10.95
CA ALA A 28 71.60 9.76 -11.38
C ALA A 28 70.74 10.56 -10.38
N GLU A 29 69.58 10.03 -9.99
CA GLU A 29 68.68 10.68 -9.04
C GLU A 29 69.28 10.76 -7.64
N ARG A 30 69.99 9.71 -7.18
CA ARG A 30 70.74 9.76 -5.93
C ARG A 30 71.75 10.90 -5.92
N LYS A 31 72.55 11.03 -7.00
CA LYS A 31 73.53 12.10 -7.14
C LYS A 31 72.86 13.47 -7.23
N ARG A 32 71.70 13.58 -7.89
CA ARG A 32 70.91 14.82 -7.94
C ARG A 32 70.48 15.29 -6.55
N LEU A 33 70.14 14.35 -5.66
CA LEU A 33 69.82 14.65 -4.26
C LEU A 33 71.07 14.80 -3.36
N GLY A 34 72.28 14.68 -3.91
CA GLY A 34 73.53 14.81 -3.15
C GLY A 34 73.82 13.68 -2.16
N LEU A 35 73.14 12.53 -2.28
CA LEU A 35 73.26 11.42 -1.34
C LEU A 35 74.42 10.50 -1.68
N SER A 36 75.12 9.96 -0.67
CA SER A 36 76.03 8.81 -0.85
C SER A 36 75.24 7.50 -1.01
N GLN A 37 75.87 6.43 -1.52
CA GLN A 37 75.20 5.13 -1.60
C GLN A 37 74.77 4.60 -0.22
N GLU A 38 75.55 4.93 0.81
CA GLU A 38 75.21 4.63 2.21
C GLU A 38 74.00 5.44 2.67
N GLY A 39 73.98 6.75 2.39
CA GLY A 39 72.84 7.61 2.74
C GLY A 39 71.54 7.23 2.02
N LEU A 40 71.61 6.78 0.76
CA LEU A 40 70.43 6.22 0.08
C LEU A 40 70.01 4.88 0.70
N GLY A 41 70.98 4.05 1.10
CA GLY A 41 70.72 2.80 1.80
C GLY A 41 69.97 3.04 3.11
N GLU A 42 70.45 3.96 3.94
CA GLU A 42 69.80 4.37 5.19
C GLU A 42 68.38 4.89 4.94
N ALA A 43 68.20 5.79 3.97
CA ALA A 43 66.88 6.34 3.64
C ALA A 43 65.85 5.28 3.21
N LEU A 44 66.32 4.18 2.62
CA LEU A 44 65.48 3.07 2.15
C LEU A 44 65.48 1.87 3.09
N GLY A 45 66.24 1.91 4.19
CA GLY A 45 66.41 0.79 5.12
C GLY A 45 67.07 -0.44 4.47
N VAL A 46 68.08 -0.24 3.61
CA VAL A 46 68.86 -1.31 2.96
C VAL A 46 70.36 -1.05 3.08
N THR A 47 71.19 -2.07 2.89
CA THR A 47 72.65 -1.92 2.98
C THR A 47 73.21 -1.15 1.78
N ARG A 48 74.34 -0.44 1.98
CA ARG A 48 75.10 0.20 0.89
C ARG A 48 75.40 -0.77 -0.26
N GLN A 49 75.67 -2.04 0.06
CA GLN A 49 75.95 -3.09 -0.93
C GLN A 49 74.74 -3.37 -1.83
N ALA A 50 73.52 -3.33 -1.30
CA ALA A 50 72.30 -3.48 -2.09
C ALA A 50 72.15 -2.32 -3.10
N ILE A 51 72.34 -1.07 -2.65
CA ILE A 51 72.33 0.10 -3.54
C ILE A 51 73.39 -0.02 -4.63
N SER A 52 74.62 -0.42 -4.27
CA SER A 52 75.69 -0.63 -5.25
C SER A 52 75.36 -1.70 -6.28
N LYS A 53 74.65 -2.78 -5.89
CA LYS A 53 74.20 -3.82 -6.81
C LYS A 53 73.10 -3.32 -7.74
N TRP A 54 72.15 -2.53 -7.22
CA TRP A 54 71.10 -1.93 -8.04
C TRP A 54 71.66 -0.93 -9.06
N GLU A 55 72.57 -0.05 -8.64
CA GLU A 55 73.20 0.93 -9.52
C GLU A 55 74.07 0.30 -10.62
N ALA A 56 74.59 -0.90 -10.37
CA ALA A 56 75.37 -1.68 -11.33
C ALA A 56 74.52 -2.66 -12.16
N ASP A 57 73.19 -2.56 -12.08
CA ASP A 57 72.22 -3.46 -12.73
C ASP A 57 72.39 -4.96 -12.39
N GLY A 58 73.11 -5.27 -11.31
CA GLY A 58 73.34 -6.64 -10.84
C GLY A 58 72.17 -7.25 -10.07
N ALA A 59 71.18 -6.43 -9.68
CA ALA A 59 69.92 -6.86 -9.10
C ALA A 59 68.85 -5.77 -9.31
N VAL A 60 67.58 -6.16 -9.40
CA VAL A 60 66.45 -5.22 -9.47
C VAL A 60 65.91 -5.00 -8.04
N PRO A 61 65.61 -3.76 -7.62
CA PRO A 61 64.96 -3.51 -6.33
C PRO A 61 63.58 -4.17 -6.26
N GLU A 62 63.21 -4.67 -5.09
CA GLU A 62 61.85 -5.19 -4.85
C GLU A 62 60.79 -4.09 -5.01
N VAL A 63 59.53 -4.49 -5.24
CA VAL A 63 58.42 -3.57 -5.51
C VAL A 63 58.28 -2.50 -4.44
N ASP A 64 58.38 -2.87 -3.17
CA ASP A 64 58.30 -1.91 -2.06
C ASP A 64 59.44 -0.88 -2.07
N LYS A 65 60.64 -1.30 -2.51
CA LYS A 65 61.80 -0.41 -2.65
C LYS A 65 61.67 0.47 -3.90
N LEU A 66 61.07 -0.01 -4.99
CA LEU A 66 60.74 0.80 -6.16
C LEU A 66 59.72 1.91 -5.81
N VAL A 67 58.70 1.59 -5.01
CA VAL A 67 57.74 2.59 -4.52
C VAL A 67 58.42 3.60 -3.59
N ALA A 68 59.31 3.15 -2.70
CA ALA A 68 60.07 4.03 -1.82
C ALA A 68 61.00 4.96 -2.62
N LEU A 69 61.70 4.44 -3.63
CA LEU A 69 62.53 5.22 -4.55
C LEU A 69 61.69 6.24 -5.32
N SER A 70 60.52 5.85 -5.82
CA SER A 70 59.58 6.75 -6.50
C SER A 70 59.15 7.92 -5.61
N ARG A 71 58.86 7.66 -4.33
CA ARG A 71 58.52 8.70 -3.35
C ARG A 71 59.70 9.59 -3.02
N LEU A 72 60.89 9.02 -2.82
CA LEU A 72 62.11 9.75 -2.48
C LEU A 72 62.60 10.65 -3.62
N PHE A 73 62.53 10.16 -4.86
CA PHE A 73 62.95 10.90 -6.06
C PHE A 73 61.85 11.82 -6.61
N HIS A 74 60.62 11.69 -6.11
CA HIS A 74 59.42 12.36 -6.63
C HIS A 74 59.17 12.09 -8.12
N LEU A 75 59.39 10.84 -8.54
CA LEU A 75 59.17 10.38 -9.92
C LEU A 75 58.22 9.19 -9.92
N PRO A 76 57.26 9.09 -10.86
CA PRO A 76 56.43 7.89 -11.00
C PRO A 76 57.29 6.63 -11.24
N VAL A 77 56.87 5.49 -10.69
CA VAL A 77 57.59 4.22 -10.84
C VAL A 77 57.78 3.83 -12.32
N GLY A 78 56.79 4.11 -13.17
CA GLY A 78 56.87 3.88 -14.63
C GLY A 78 58.01 4.65 -15.30
N VAL A 79 58.25 5.89 -14.86
CA VAL A 79 59.39 6.72 -15.30
C VAL A 79 60.70 6.21 -14.73
N LEU A 80 60.73 5.75 -13.48
CA LEU A 80 61.94 5.17 -12.88
C LEU A 80 62.37 3.88 -13.60
N LEU A 81 61.42 3.03 -13.98
CA LEU A 81 61.65 1.78 -14.72
C LEU A 81 61.87 1.98 -16.22
N GLY A 82 61.63 3.18 -16.75
CA GLY A 82 61.76 3.49 -18.17
C GLY A 82 60.67 2.90 -19.07
N VAL A 83 59.53 2.52 -18.48
CA VAL A 83 58.33 2.07 -19.20
C VAL A 83 57.49 3.27 -19.67
N GLU A 84 57.61 4.40 -18.98
CA GLU A 84 56.95 5.66 -19.33
C GLU A 84 58.03 6.75 -19.52
N GLU A 85 57.93 7.54 -20.59
CA GLU A 85 58.66 8.80 -20.66
C GLU A 85 58.00 9.79 -19.71
N ALA A 86 58.79 10.59 -18.98
CA ALA A 86 58.28 11.62 -18.08
C ALA A 86 57.44 12.61 -18.90
N ALA A 87 56.14 12.38 -18.98
CA ALA A 87 55.20 13.30 -19.60
C ALA A 87 55.26 14.59 -18.79
N ALA A 88 55.96 15.59 -19.32
CA ALA A 88 55.96 16.93 -18.78
C ALA A 88 54.49 17.35 -18.62
N ALA A 89 54.08 17.63 -17.38
CA ALA A 89 52.72 18.01 -17.06
C ALA A 89 52.27 19.18 -17.95
N GLU A 90 51.43 18.89 -18.94
CA GLU A 90 50.83 19.90 -19.81
C GLU A 90 49.84 20.71 -18.94
N PRO A 91 49.95 22.05 -18.85
CA PRO A 91 49.02 22.83 -18.04
C PRO A 91 47.59 22.70 -18.58
N PRO A 92 46.55 22.71 -17.70
CA PRO A 92 45.18 22.49 -18.11
C PRO A 92 44.76 23.50 -19.18
N ARG A 93 44.20 23.00 -20.29
CA ARG A 93 43.75 23.85 -21.40
C ARG A 93 42.67 24.83 -20.89
N PRO A 94 42.78 26.13 -21.20
CA PRO A 94 41.83 27.12 -20.71
C PRO A 94 40.43 26.88 -21.29
N VAL A 95 39.43 26.75 -20.41
CA VAL A 95 38.03 26.69 -20.82
C VAL A 95 37.63 27.98 -21.55
N PRO A 96 36.91 27.91 -22.70
CA PRO A 96 36.52 29.09 -23.45
C PRO A 96 35.72 30.10 -22.60
N ARG A 97 36.09 31.39 -22.66
CA ARG A 97 35.51 32.46 -21.82
C ARG A 97 33.98 32.58 -21.93
N TRP A 98 33.41 32.21 -23.08
CA TRP A 98 31.97 32.21 -23.31
C TRP A 98 31.26 31.15 -22.47
N LYS A 99 31.82 29.94 -22.29
CA LYS A 99 31.27 28.90 -21.41
C LYS A 99 31.22 29.38 -19.97
N ARG A 100 32.25 30.11 -19.50
CA ARG A 100 32.32 30.58 -18.11
C ARG A 100 31.29 31.66 -17.75
N ARG A 101 30.79 32.41 -18.75
CA ARG A 101 29.77 33.47 -18.55
C ARG A 101 28.36 33.03 -18.92
N LEU A 102 28.20 32.24 -19.98
CA LEU A 102 26.87 31.84 -20.48
C LEU A 102 26.32 30.61 -19.75
N TRP A 103 27.18 29.70 -19.29
CA TRP A 103 26.74 28.49 -18.59
C TRP A 103 25.89 28.74 -17.34
N PRO A 104 26.28 29.63 -16.38
CA PRO A 104 25.43 29.90 -15.21
C PRO A 104 24.09 30.54 -15.57
N LEU A 105 24.06 31.38 -16.61
CA LEU A 105 22.84 32.02 -17.10
C LEU A 105 21.90 31.00 -17.76
N LEU A 106 22.43 30.10 -18.57
CA LEU A 106 21.67 29.01 -19.19
C LEU A 106 21.12 28.03 -18.16
N SER A 107 21.90 27.66 -17.14
CA SER A 107 21.42 26.80 -16.05
C SER A 107 20.34 27.47 -15.21
N ALA A 108 20.48 28.77 -14.94
CA ALA A 108 19.46 29.54 -14.22
C ALA A 108 18.16 29.66 -15.03
N ALA A 109 18.26 29.93 -16.34
CA ALA A 109 17.12 29.99 -17.24
C ALA A 109 16.40 28.64 -17.34
N LEU A 110 17.14 27.54 -17.48
CA LEU A 110 16.57 26.18 -17.49
C LEU A 110 15.88 25.85 -16.16
N GLY A 111 16.51 26.19 -15.03
CA GLY A 111 15.91 26.01 -13.72
C GLY A 111 14.60 26.79 -13.56
N ALA A 112 14.56 28.05 -13.99
CA ALA A 112 13.34 28.86 -13.96
C ALA A 112 12.23 28.28 -14.86
N VAL A 113 12.57 27.79 -16.05
CA VAL A 113 11.61 27.11 -16.94
C VAL A 113 11.06 25.84 -16.30
N CYS A 114 11.90 25.02 -15.67
CA CYS A 114 11.46 23.83 -14.93
C CYS A 114 10.51 24.19 -13.78
N VAL A 115 10.81 25.24 -13.00
CA VAL A 115 9.93 25.71 -11.92
C VAL A 115 8.57 26.17 -12.47
N VAL A 116 8.57 26.95 -13.55
CA VAL A 116 7.33 27.39 -14.20
C VAL A 116 6.53 26.19 -14.73
N LEU A 117 7.18 25.20 -15.34
CA LEU A 117 6.54 23.97 -15.80
C LEU A 117 5.91 23.19 -14.64
N VAL A 118 6.63 23.00 -13.54
CA VAL A 118 6.10 22.32 -12.33
C VAL A 118 4.91 23.09 -11.77
N LEU A 119 5.01 24.42 -11.64
CA LEU A 119 3.89 25.25 -11.18
C LEU A 119 2.71 25.16 -12.14
N ARG A 120 2.93 25.19 -13.47
CA ARG A 120 1.88 25.05 -14.48
C ARG A 120 1.19 23.69 -14.41
N VAL A 121 1.96 22.60 -14.35
CA VAL A 121 1.42 21.24 -14.21
C VAL A 121 0.61 21.11 -12.91
N ASN A 122 1.10 21.63 -11.79
CA ASN A 122 0.38 21.63 -10.52
C ASN A 122 -0.92 22.45 -10.60
N THR A 123 -0.90 23.62 -11.23
CA THR A 123 -2.13 24.43 -11.45
C THR A 123 -3.11 23.77 -12.42
N LEU A 124 -2.63 22.98 -13.39
CA LEU A 124 -3.49 22.24 -14.32
C LEU A 124 -4.12 21.02 -13.65
N GLN A 125 -3.36 20.27 -12.85
CA GLN A 125 -3.87 19.12 -12.09
C GLN A 125 -4.90 19.55 -11.05
N SER A 126 -4.63 20.62 -10.28
CA SER A 126 -5.61 21.17 -9.34
C SER A 126 -6.86 21.72 -10.05
N GLY A 127 -6.69 22.32 -11.22
CA GLY A 127 -7.79 22.78 -12.07
C GLY A 127 -8.64 21.64 -12.67
N GLN A 128 -8.05 20.49 -12.99
CA GLN A 128 -8.78 19.32 -13.49
C GLN A 128 -9.63 18.67 -12.39
N ALA A 129 -9.08 18.46 -11.20
CA ALA A 129 -9.83 17.93 -10.06
C ALA A 129 -11.03 18.83 -9.72
N GLY A 130 -10.84 20.16 -9.70
CA GLY A 130 -11.94 21.12 -9.48
C GLY A 130 -13.01 21.09 -10.58
N ARG A 131 -12.64 20.88 -11.84
CA ARG A 131 -13.60 20.75 -12.95
C ARG A 131 -14.38 19.44 -12.91
N LEU A 132 -13.71 18.33 -12.60
CA LEU A 132 -14.36 17.02 -12.43
C LEU A 132 -15.33 17.05 -11.24
N LEU A 133 -14.91 17.65 -10.13
CA LEU A 133 -15.75 17.87 -8.97
C LEU A 133 -16.98 18.73 -9.33
N ALA A 134 -16.77 19.85 -10.03
CA ALA A 134 -17.87 20.72 -10.48
C ALA A 134 -18.82 20.03 -11.47
N ALA A 135 -18.30 19.17 -12.34
CA ALA A 135 -19.10 18.39 -13.28
C ALA A 135 -19.92 17.31 -12.56
N ALA A 136 -19.32 16.53 -11.65
CA ALA A 136 -20.02 15.53 -10.84
C ALA A 136 -21.12 16.17 -9.97
N LEU A 137 -20.86 17.38 -9.47
CA LEU A 137 -21.80 18.19 -8.73
C LEU A 137 -22.96 18.72 -9.60
N ALA A 138 -22.68 19.16 -10.83
CA ALA A 138 -23.69 19.65 -11.76
C ALA A 138 -24.61 18.53 -12.26
N ASP A 139 -24.08 17.33 -12.44
CA ASP A 139 -24.83 16.14 -12.88
C ASP A 139 -25.68 15.52 -11.76
N GLY A 140 -25.60 16.04 -10.53
CA GLY A 140 -26.36 15.50 -9.39
C GLY A 140 -25.99 14.06 -9.04
N ARG A 141 -24.78 13.60 -9.40
CA ARG A 141 -24.28 12.23 -9.18
C ARG A 141 -23.06 12.19 -8.27
N MET A 142 -22.83 13.23 -7.46
CA MET A 142 -21.63 13.32 -6.63
C MET A 142 -21.43 12.13 -5.68
N TRP A 143 -22.52 11.60 -5.12
CA TRP A 143 -22.47 10.52 -4.14
C TRP A 143 -23.10 9.25 -4.71
N GLN A 144 -22.35 8.16 -4.66
CA GLN A 144 -22.89 6.82 -4.80
C GLN A 144 -23.31 6.36 -3.40
N VAL A 145 -24.61 6.17 -3.22
CA VAL A 145 -25.13 5.66 -1.96
C VAL A 145 -25.03 4.14 -1.98
N GLU A 146 -24.15 3.60 -1.12
CA GLU A 146 -23.93 2.15 -1.00
C GLU A 146 -25.04 1.51 -0.16
N GLU A 147 -25.46 2.19 0.91
CA GLU A 147 -26.41 1.64 1.86
C GLU A 147 -27.30 2.73 2.46
N ARG A 148 -28.56 2.38 2.67
CA ARG A 148 -29.58 3.17 3.39
C ARG A 148 -30.40 2.22 4.23
N GLY A 149 -30.60 2.52 5.50
CA GLY A 149 -31.38 1.65 6.37
C GLY A 149 -31.65 2.22 7.75
N VAL A 150 -32.31 1.42 8.59
CA VAL A 150 -32.53 1.77 10.00
C VAL A 150 -31.64 0.91 10.88
N ALA A 151 -30.89 1.56 11.77
CA ALA A 151 -29.89 0.96 12.65
C ALA A 151 -30.39 0.75 14.10
N ALA A 152 -31.44 1.45 14.52
CA ALA A 152 -32.04 1.26 15.84
C ALA A 152 -33.49 1.77 15.88
N LEU A 153 -34.31 1.18 16.73
CA LEU A 153 -35.64 1.67 17.08
C LEU A 153 -35.66 2.03 18.57
N GLY A 154 -36.00 3.28 18.88
CA GLY A 154 -36.18 3.79 20.23
C GLY A 154 -37.55 3.43 20.80
N GLU A 155 -37.61 3.27 22.12
CA GLU A 155 -38.87 3.02 22.85
C GLU A 155 -39.85 4.20 22.75
N ASP A 156 -39.35 5.39 22.43
CA ASP A 156 -40.09 6.63 22.23
C ASP A 156 -40.75 6.74 20.84
N GLY A 157 -40.65 5.71 20.00
CA GLY A 157 -41.20 5.72 18.65
C GLY A 157 -40.34 6.50 17.65
N THR A 158 -39.07 6.76 17.98
CA THR A 158 -38.08 7.27 17.02
C THR A 158 -37.25 6.13 16.44
N PHE A 159 -36.74 6.28 15.23
CA PHE A 159 -35.81 5.35 14.61
C PHE A 159 -34.52 6.06 14.20
N CYS A 160 -33.40 5.34 14.30
CA CYS A 160 -32.09 5.81 13.83
C CYS A 160 -31.91 5.39 12.37
N TRP A 161 -32.04 6.32 11.45
CA TRP A 161 -31.74 6.13 10.04
C TRP A 161 -30.25 6.33 9.78
N ARG A 162 -29.64 5.41 9.03
CA ARG A 162 -28.23 5.44 8.65
C ARG A 162 -28.08 5.54 7.13
N LEU A 163 -27.09 6.34 6.72
CA LEU A 163 -26.62 6.46 5.35
C LEU A 163 -25.15 6.11 5.29
N ARG A 164 -24.77 5.34 4.27
CA ARG A 164 -23.38 5.20 3.84
C ARG A 164 -23.25 5.58 2.37
N ALA A 165 -22.39 6.57 2.09
CA ALA A 165 -22.18 7.08 0.74
C ALA A 165 -20.70 7.31 0.42
N VAL A 166 -20.31 7.02 -0.82
CA VAL A 166 -18.95 7.21 -1.33
C VAL A 166 -18.98 8.26 -2.44
N PRO A 167 -18.05 9.22 -2.46
CA PRO A 167 -18.03 10.24 -3.51
C PRO A 167 -17.49 9.65 -4.82
N GLU A 168 -18.14 9.95 -5.95
CA GLU A 168 -17.66 9.56 -7.29
C GLU A 168 -16.29 10.20 -7.62
N VAL A 169 -16.06 11.41 -7.10
CA VAL A 169 -14.81 12.15 -7.24
C VAL A 169 -14.29 12.50 -5.86
N GLU A 170 -13.18 11.89 -5.48
CA GLU A 170 -12.54 12.20 -4.21
C GLU A 170 -11.97 13.63 -4.23
N ALA A 171 -12.31 14.44 -3.24
CA ALA A 171 -11.68 15.73 -3.02
C ALA A 171 -11.42 15.98 -1.51
N PRO A 172 -10.23 16.50 -1.16
CA PRO A 172 -9.91 16.79 0.23
C PRO A 172 -10.83 17.89 0.78
N GLY A 173 -11.32 17.71 2.01
CA GLY A 173 -12.15 18.71 2.70
C GLY A 173 -13.61 18.77 2.25
N LEU A 174 -14.10 17.77 1.51
CA LEU A 174 -15.54 17.60 1.26
C LEU A 174 -16.27 17.35 2.59
N GLY A 175 -17.32 18.13 2.82
CA GLY A 175 -18.29 17.88 3.87
C GLY A 175 -19.58 17.35 3.27
N LEU A 176 -20.13 16.30 3.86
CA LEU A 176 -21.47 15.81 3.57
C LEU A 176 -22.36 16.03 4.79
N SER A 177 -23.59 16.43 4.54
CA SER A 177 -24.65 16.45 5.52
C SER A 177 -25.93 15.93 4.88
N VAL A 178 -26.73 15.23 5.64
CA VAL A 178 -28.04 14.75 5.23
C VAL A 178 -29.10 15.53 5.98
N THR A 179 -30.15 15.90 5.27
CA THR A 179 -31.34 16.53 5.81
C THR A 179 -32.55 15.65 5.49
N ALA A 180 -33.38 15.40 6.49
CA ALA A 180 -34.69 14.77 6.33
C ALA A 180 -35.77 15.79 6.70
N GLU A 181 -36.74 15.99 5.83
CA GLU A 181 -37.89 16.88 6.05
C GLU A 181 -39.18 16.05 5.99
N GLY A 182 -39.97 16.06 7.05
CA GLY A 182 -41.19 15.24 7.18
C GLY A 182 -41.98 15.62 8.42
N GLY A 183 -43.31 15.47 8.39
CA GLY A 183 -44.19 15.86 9.51
C GLY A 183 -44.15 17.36 9.88
N GLY A 184 -43.64 18.22 8.99
CA GLY A 184 -43.43 19.65 9.26
C GLY A 184 -42.14 19.99 10.01
N GLU A 185 -41.32 18.99 10.33
CA GLU A 185 -40.02 19.16 10.99
C GLU A 185 -38.85 18.91 10.03
N ARG A 186 -37.69 19.46 10.38
CA ARG A 186 -36.44 19.27 9.64
C ARG A 186 -35.36 18.72 10.57
N PHE A 187 -34.80 17.59 10.19
CA PHE A 187 -33.71 16.92 10.90
C PHE A 187 -32.45 17.00 10.02
N THR A 188 -31.29 17.27 10.62
CA THR A 188 -30.04 17.36 9.85
C THR A 188 -28.89 16.76 10.63
N ALA A 189 -28.10 15.94 9.96
CA ALA A 189 -26.89 15.32 10.50
C ALA A 189 -25.72 15.57 9.56
N ARG A 190 -24.55 15.80 10.14
CA ARG A 190 -23.30 15.84 9.38
C ARG A 190 -22.80 14.40 9.24
N ALA A 191 -22.34 14.04 8.05
CA ALA A 191 -21.72 12.76 7.84
C ALA A 191 -20.26 12.80 8.31
N ASP A 192 -19.86 11.81 9.08
CA ASP A 192 -18.49 11.57 9.47
C ASP A 192 -17.77 10.77 8.39
N ARG A 193 -16.48 11.04 8.20
CA ARG A 193 -15.69 10.37 7.16
C ARG A 193 -15.03 9.12 7.76
N ASP A 194 -15.34 7.96 7.19
CA ASP A 194 -14.65 6.70 7.47
C ASP A 194 -13.97 6.18 6.19
N GLY A 195 -12.65 6.36 6.12
CA GLY A 195 -11.86 6.06 4.92
C GLY A 195 -12.32 6.85 3.68
N LEU A 196 -12.86 6.15 2.69
CA LEU A 196 -13.44 6.71 1.46
C LEU A 196 -14.95 6.96 1.57
N ALA A 197 -15.61 6.38 2.58
CA ALA A 197 -17.04 6.50 2.79
C ALA A 197 -17.37 7.62 3.78
N TYR A 198 -18.60 8.10 3.69
CA TYR A 198 -19.19 9.05 4.60
C TYR A 198 -20.44 8.42 5.20
N GLU A 199 -20.51 8.44 6.53
CA GLU A 199 -21.58 7.83 7.29
C GLU A 199 -22.35 8.90 8.07
N ALA A 200 -23.67 8.87 8.00
CA ALA A 200 -24.53 9.80 8.73
C ALA A 200 -25.67 9.07 9.41
N GLU A 201 -26.04 9.54 10.61
CA GLU A 201 -27.16 9.01 11.38
C GLU A 201 -28.15 10.10 11.76
N LEU A 202 -29.45 9.84 11.55
CA LEU A 202 -30.56 10.72 11.90
C LEU A 202 -31.55 9.99 12.80
N ARG A 203 -32.02 10.64 13.86
CA ARG A 203 -33.14 10.14 14.67
C ARG A 203 -34.42 10.81 14.21
N LEU A 204 -35.39 10.01 13.76
CA LEU A 204 -36.62 10.48 13.13
C LEU A 204 -37.84 9.80 13.76
N PRO A 205 -38.97 10.50 13.96
CA PRO A 205 -40.21 9.86 14.41
C PRO A 205 -40.80 8.90 13.37
N LEU A 206 -41.47 7.84 13.83
CA LEU A 206 -42.17 6.88 12.97
C LEU A 206 -43.48 7.46 12.39
N GLY A 207 -43.89 6.90 11.24
CA GLY A 207 -45.23 7.14 10.68
C GLY A 207 -45.36 8.36 9.79
N GLU A 208 -44.25 9.07 9.53
CA GLU A 208 -44.19 10.21 8.64
C GLU A 208 -43.47 9.85 7.33
N GLU A 209 -43.77 10.63 6.29
CA GLU A 209 -43.01 10.62 5.04
C GLU A 209 -41.88 11.64 5.13
N TYR A 210 -40.65 11.18 4.87
CA TYR A 210 -39.45 12.02 4.90
C TYR A 210 -38.87 12.17 3.51
N HIS A 211 -38.68 13.41 3.08
CA HIS A 211 -37.86 13.72 1.92
C HIS A 211 -36.40 13.86 2.34
N PHE A 212 -35.52 13.00 1.78
CA PHE A 212 -34.11 13.00 2.12
C PHE A 212 -33.29 13.76 1.08
N THR A 213 -32.45 14.66 1.57
CA THR A 213 -31.60 15.52 0.75
C THR A 213 -30.17 15.49 1.27
N LEU A 214 -29.22 15.18 0.38
CA LEU A 214 -27.80 15.36 0.64
C LEU A 214 -27.38 16.79 0.31
N ARG A 215 -26.61 17.37 1.23
CA ARG A 215 -25.96 18.66 1.07
C ARG A 215 -24.46 18.46 1.15
N THR A 216 -23.80 18.75 0.04
CA THR A 216 -22.35 18.72 -0.06
C THR A 216 -21.80 20.12 0.08
N ARG A 217 -20.85 20.31 1.00
CA ARG A 217 -20.07 21.53 1.11
C ARG A 217 -18.65 21.26 0.61
N THR A 218 -18.25 22.02 -0.40
CA THR A 218 -16.88 21.98 -0.94
C THR A 218 -15.93 22.84 -0.09
N PRO A 219 -14.61 22.62 -0.18
CA PRO A 219 -13.62 23.46 0.51
C PRO A 219 -13.67 24.94 0.15
N SER A 220 -14.12 25.27 -1.06
CA SER A 220 -14.30 26.65 -1.52
C SER A 220 -15.55 27.32 -0.94
N GLY A 221 -16.37 26.58 -0.19
CA GLY A 221 -17.61 27.06 0.41
C GLY A 221 -18.84 26.94 -0.49
N ALA A 222 -18.70 26.43 -1.71
CA ALA A 222 -19.86 26.14 -2.56
C ALA A 222 -20.67 24.97 -1.98
N GLU A 223 -21.98 25.13 -1.95
CA GLU A 223 -22.93 24.13 -1.48
C GLU A 223 -23.76 23.57 -2.63
N TYR A 224 -23.96 22.27 -2.60
CA TYR A 224 -24.71 21.55 -3.62
C TYR A 224 -25.69 20.60 -2.98
N ARG A 225 -26.82 20.40 -3.66
CA ARG A 225 -27.94 19.61 -3.18
C ARG A 225 -28.16 18.43 -4.14
N GLN A 226 -28.30 17.24 -3.58
CA GLN A 226 -28.71 16.03 -4.29
C GLN A 226 -29.90 15.43 -3.54
N GLU A 227 -31.01 15.19 -4.24
CA GLU A 227 -32.18 14.55 -3.65
C GLU A 227 -32.01 13.03 -3.68
N LEU A 228 -32.30 12.38 -2.55
CA LEU A 228 -32.25 10.92 -2.43
C LEU A 228 -33.61 10.25 -2.68
N GLY A 229 -34.68 11.05 -2.68
CA GLY A 229 -36.07 10.63 -2.81
C GLY A 229 -36.86 10.76 -1.50
N GLU A 230 -38.16 10.47 -1.61
CA GLU A 230 -39.11 10.43 -0.51
C GLU A 230 -39.20 9.00 0.04
N TRP A 231 -39.06 8.87 1.36
CA TRP A 231 -39.08 7.59 2.08
C TRP A 231 -40.12 7.70 3.20
N THR A 232 -41.18 6.90 3.09
CA THR A 232 -42.12 6.70 4.19
C THR A 232 -41.61 5.61 5.11
N VAL A 233 -41.37 5.91 6.39
CA VAL A 233 -40.98 4.90 7.37
C VAL A 233 -42.22 4.45 8.14
N THR A 234 -42.89 3.45 7.58
CA THR A 234 -44.06 2.82 8.20
C THR A 234 -43.64 1.71 9.15
N ALA A 235 -44.54 1.33 10.07
CA ALA A 235 -44.33 0.15 10.92
C ALA A 235 -44.12 -1.13 10.09
N GLU A 236 -44.74 -1.20 8.90
CA GLU A 236 -44.59 -2.31 7.94
C GLU A 236 -43.19 -2.32 7.33
N ALA A 237 -42.62 -1.15 7.01
CA ALA A 237 -41.25 -1.04 6.50
C ALA A 237 -40.19 -1.48 7.52
N LEU A 238 -40.53 -1.47 8.81
CA LEU A 238 -39.70 -1.95 9.92
C LEU A 238 -40.11 -3.34 10.44
N ALA A 239 -41.00 -4.05 9.73
CA ALA A 239 -41.39 -5.40 10.11
C ALA A 239 -40.15 -6.32 10.21
N PRO A 240 -40.18 -7.34 11.10
CA PRO A 240 -39.14 -8.36 11.14
C PRO A 240 -38.93 -9.00 9.78
N LEU A 241 -37.67 -9.32 9.45
CA LEU A 241 -37.36 -10.02 8.22
C LEU A 241 -37.97 -11.42 8.19
N GLU A 242 -38.46 -11.82 7.02
CA GLU A 242 -38.94 -13.17 6.79
C GLU A 242 -37.79 -14.05 6.27
N LEU A 243 -37.35 -14.97 7.13
CA LEU A 243 -36.33 -15.95 6.80
C LEU A 243 -36.96 -17.24 6.30
N THR A 244 -36.56 -17.67 5.11
CA THR A 244 -36.89 -18.99 4.56
C THR A 244 -35.66 -19.87 4.56
N ALA A 245 -35.85 -21.14 4.91
CA ALA A 245 -34.82 -22.15 4.83
C ALA A 245 -35.45 -23.47 4.41
N ARG A 246 -34.78 -24.18 3.51
CA ARG A 246 -35.23 -25.49 3.02
C ARG A 246 -34.04 -26.43 2.90
N LYS A 247 -34.29 -27.69 3.22
CA LYS A 247 -33.33 -28.77 2.96
C LYS A 247 -33.53 -29.36 1.57
N GLY A 248 -32.41 -29.68 0.91
CA GLY A 248 -32.36 -30.59 -0.22
C GLY A 248 -32.51 -32.05 0.22
N LYS A 249 -32.30 -33.00 -0.70
CA LYS A 249 -32.25 -34.43 -0.36
C LYS A 249 -30.89 -34.74 0.27
N GLY A 250 -30.87 -35.38 1.44
CA GLY A 250 -29.63 -35.75 2.14
C GLY A 250 -29.88 -35.94 3.63
N GLY A 251 -28.93 -36.59 4.31
CA GLY A 251 -29.03 -36.97 5.71
C GLY A 251 -29.12 -38.49 5.90
N THR A 252 -28.02 -39.10 6.37
CA THR A 252 -27.98 -40.53 6.70
C THR A 252 -27.50 -40.72 8.13
N LEU A 253 -28.10 -41.68 8.81
CA LEU A 253 -27.66 -42.13 10.13
C LEU A 253 -27.14 -43.56 9.98
N SER A 254 -25.86 -43.76 10.30
CA SER A 254 -25.25 -45.08 10.30
C SER A 254 -24.34 -45.23 11.51
N GLY A 255 -24.54 -46.28 12.30
CA GLY A 255 -23.68 -46.60 13.46
C GLY A 255 -23.60 -45.50 14.53
N GLY A 256 -24.68 -44.73 14.74
CA GLY A 256 -24.69 -43.61 15.70
C GLY A 256 -23.97 -42.35 15.22
N ILE A 257 -23.63 -42.27 13.93
CA ILE A 257 -23.10 -41.05 13.30
C ILE A 257 -24.17 -40.51 12.37
N TRP A 258 -24.70 -39.34 12.73
CA TRP A 258 -25.54 -38.56 11.84
C TRP A 258 -24.63 -37.81 10.87
N THR A 259 -24.75 -38.13 9.58
CA THR A 259 -24.03 -37.46 8.51
C THR A 259 -25.01 -36.64 7.69
N TRP A 260 -24.71 -35.36 7.57
CA TRP A 260 -25.41 -34.45 6.69
C TRP A 260 -24.57 -34.19 5.44
N ASP A 261 -25.17 -34.42 4.28
CA ASP A 261 -24.57 -34.33 2.94
C ASP A 261 -25.51 -33.71 1.91
N GLY A 262 -26.63 -33.12 2.36
CA GLY A 262 -27.60 -32.48 1.47
C GLY A 262 -27.15 -31.09 1.01
N SER A 263 -28.04 -30.34 0.37
CA SER A 263 -27.88 -28.88 0.20
C SER A 263 -28.80 -28.16 1.17
N ILE A 264 -28.37 -27.05 1.77
CA ILE A 264 -29.27 -26.13 2.48
C ILE A 264 -29.39 -24.88 1.65
N TRP A 265 -30.63 -24.50 1.39
CA TRP A 265 -30.91 -23.22 0.80
C TRP A 265 -31.58 -22.33 1.84
N ALA A 266 -30.95 -21.19 2.11
CA ALA A 266 -31.47 -20.16 2.98
C ALA A 266 -31.62 -18.86 2.20
N ALA A 267 -32.77 -18.20 2.36
CA ALA A 267 -32.96 -16.86 1.83
C ALA A 267 -33.69 -15.96 2.80
N CYS A 268 -33.17 -14.75 2.91
CA CYS A 268 -33.75 -13.64 3.63
C CYS A 268 -33.55 -12.40 2.76
N VAL A 269 -34.57 -12.12 1.95
CA VAL A 269 -34.59 -10.97 1.03
C VAL A 269 -35.64 -10.01 1.55
N PRO A 270 -35.25 -8.81 2.03
CA PRO A 270 -36.22 -7.81 2.46
C PRO A 270 -37.17 -7.48 1.30
N PRO A 271 -38.50 -7.45 1.53
CA PRO A 271 -39.45 -7.07 0.50
C PRO A 271 -39.22 -5.62 0.04
N GLU A 272 -39.71 -5.27 -1.14
CA GLU A 272 -39.57 -3.92 -1.69
C GLU A 272 -40.19 -2.89 -0.72
N GLY A 273 -39.41 -1.86 -0.35
CA GLY A 273 -39.80 -0.88 0.66
C GLY A 273 -39.45 -1.23 2.11
N SER A 274 -38.90 -2.42 2.38
CA SER A 274 -38.33 -2.73 3.69
C SER A 274 -37.06 -1.90 3.94
N LEU A 275 -36.94 -1.39 5.15
CA LEU A 275 -35.81 -0.57 5.59
C LEU A 275 -34.84 -1.34 6.48
N VAL A 276 -35.17 -2.60 6.72
CA VAL A 276 -34.42 -3.53 7.56
C VAL A 276 -33.61 -4.41 6.63
N THR A 277 -32.31 -4.51 6.89
CA THR A 277 -31.40 -5.35 6.10
C THR A 277 -30.91 -6.53 6.94
N VAL A 278 -30.41 -7.57 6.29
CA VAL A 278 -29.69 -8.65 6.98
C VAL A 278 -28.28 -8.13 7.30
N GLU A 279 -27.91 -8.12 8.58
CA GLU A 279 -26.55 -7.75 9.03
C GLU A 279 -25.65 -8.98 9.13
N ARG A 280 -26.22 -10.07 9.65
CA ARG A 280 -25.47 -11.30 9.92
C ARG A 280 -26.38 -12.50 9.76
N ALA A 281 -25.86 -13.55 9.14
CA ALA A 281 -26.55 -14.83 9.07
C ALA A 281 -25.62 -15.99 9.45
N VAL A 282 -26.14 -16.96 10.19
CA VAL A 282 -25.41 -18.15 10.60
C VAL A 282 -26.30 -19.39 10.48
N LEU A 283 -25.70 -20.50 10.07
CA LEU A 283 -26.27 -21.83 10.23
C LEU A 283 -25.75 -22.40 11.55
N ARG A 284 -26.64 -22.80 12.46
CA ARG A 284 -26.31 -23.34 13.77
C ARG A 284 -26.89 -24.72 13.99
N GLN A 285 -26.08 -25.60 14.59
CA GLN A 285 -26.56 -26.88 15.11
C GLN A 285 -26.67 -26.80 16.63
N TYR A 286 -27.81 -27.26 17.13
CA TYR A 286 -28.06 -27.46 18.55
C TYR A 286 -28.17 -28.95 18.85
N ARG A 287 -27.66 -29.34 20.02
CA ARG A 287 -27.92 -30.64 20.63
C ARG A 287 -28.52 -30.45 22.02
N ASN A 288 -29.65 -31.09 22.29
CA ASN A 288 -30.32 -31.03 23.60
C ASN A 288 -30.49 -29.57 24.10
N GLY A 289 -30.76 -28.64 23.19
CA GLY A 289 -30.90 -27.20 23.47
C GLY A 289 -29.60 -26.39 23.55
N ALA A 290 -28.41 -27.00 23.49
CA ALA A 290 -27.12 -26.30 23.53
C ALA A 290 -26.50 -26.15 22.12
N PRO A 291 -25.97 -24.97 21.75
CA PRO A 291 -25.30 -24.79 20.46
C PRO A 291 -23.96 -25.54 20.46
N GLU A 292 -23.76 -26.43 19.50
CA GLU A 292 -22.49 -27.19 19.36
C GLU A 292 -21.61 -26.67 18.24
N TRP A 293 -22.20 -25.99 17.26
CA TRP A 293 -21.50 -25.58 16.05
C TRP A 293 -22.24 -24.48 15.32
N GLU A 294 -21.47 -23.63 14.65
CA GLU A 294 -21.97 -22.56 13.81
C GLU A 294 -21.12 -22.38 12.55
N GLN A 295 -21.75 -21.92 11.48
CA GLN A 295 -21.11 -21.47 10.25
C GLN A 295 -21.74 -20.17 9.78
N SER A 296 -20.91 -19.16 9.52
CA SER A 296 -21.35 -17.92 8.91
C SER A 296 -21.82 -18.14 7.48
N LEU A 297 -22.96 -17.55 7.14
CA LEU A 297 -23.49 -17.52 5.78
C LEU A 297 -23.13 -16.18 5.12
N PRO A 298 -22.88 -16.16 3.80
CA PRO A 298 -22.59 -14.92 3.09
C PRO A 298 -23.83 -14.02 3.07
N VAL A 299 -23.61 -12.73 3.32
CA VAL A 299 -24.63 -11.67 3.19
C VAL A 299 -24.09 -10.67 2.19
N GLU A 300 -24.81 -10.47 1.09
CA GLU A 300 -24.42 -9.57 0.02
C GLU A 300 -25.41 -8.42 -0.08
N HIS A 301 -24.92 -7.18 0.07
CA HIS A 301 -25.73 -5.96 -0.02
C HIS A 301 -26.99 -6.00 0.86
N GLY A 302 -26.85 -6.50 2.10
CA GLY A 302 -27.96 -6.61 3.06
C GLY A 302 -28.98 -7.71 2.75
N ARG A 303 -28.68 -8.61 1.80
CA ARG A 303 -29.52 -9.76 1.42
C ARG A 303 -28.80 -11.07 1.72
N LEU A 304 -29.55 -12.06 2.16
CA LEU A 304 -29.07 -13.44 2.30
C LEU A 304 -29.70 -14.29 1.20
N GLU A 305 -28.86 -14.84 0.32
CA GLU A 305 -29.21 -15.93 -0.60
C GLU A 305 -28.04 -16.90 -0.60
N ALA A 306 -28.16 -17.95 0.20
CA ALA A 306 -27.07 -18.91 0.39
C ALA A 306 -27.52 -20.32 0.03
N ASP A 307 -26.83 -20.90 -0.95
CA ASP A 307 -26.83 -22.34 -1.18
C ASP A 307 -25.56 -22.92 -0.56
N VAL A 308 -25.74 -23.76 0.46
CA VAL A 308 -24.66 -24.45 1.16
C VAL A 308 -24.61 -25.91 0.74
N SER A 309 -24.47 -26.13 -0.57
CA SER A 309 -24.38 -27.47 -1.16
C SER A 309 -23.14 -28.27 -0.73
N ASP A 310 -22.07 -27.58 -0.34
CA ASP A 310 -20.82 -28.21 0.13
C ASP A 310 -20.79 -28.42 1.66
N PHE A 311 -21.89 -28.16 2.37
CA PHE A 311 -21.95 -28.45 3.79
C PHE A 311 -21.88 -29.98 3.98
N GLN A 312 -20.88 -30.44 4.72
CA GLN A 312 -20.78 -31.85 5.10
C GLN A 312 -20.42 -31.91 6.57
N ARG A 313 -21.30 -32.51 7.36
CA ARG A 313 -21.15 -32.56 8.82
C ARG A 313 -21.42 -33.96 9.31
N GLN A 314 -20.55 -34.43 10.19
CA GLN A 314 -20.74 -35.67 10.93
C GLN A 314 -20.84 -35.34 12.41
N THR A 315 -21.96 -35.72 13.02
CA THR A 315 -22.21 -35.54 14.44
C THR A 315 -22.50 -36.90 15.04
N ARG A 316 -21.71 -37.31 16.04
CA ARG A 316 -21.98 -38.53 16.79
C ARG A 316 -23.18 -38.28 17.71
N VAL A 317 -24.17 -39.15 17.67
CA VAL A 317 -25.47 -39.02 18.36
C VAL A 317 -25.77 -40.27 19.16
N GLU A 318 -26.29 -40.08 20.37
CA GLU A 318 -26.71 -41.16 21.26
C GLU A 318 -28.23 -41.25 21.35
N ALA A 319 -28.74 -42.36 21.88
CA ALA A 319 -30.17 -42.49 22.13
C ALA A 319 -30.63 -41.45 23.14
N GLY A 320 -31.72 -40.74 22.81
CA GLY A 320 -32.22 -39.60 23.58
C GLY A 320 -31.69 -38.24 23.14
N ASP A 321 -30.69 -38.18 22.24
CA ASP A 321 -30.23 -36.89 21.71
C ASP A 321 -31.28 -36.26 20.79
N GLU A 322 -31.52 -34.97 21.01
CA GLU A 322 -32.24 -34.10 20.08
C GLU A 322 -31.24 -33.24 19.32
N VAL A 323 -31.29 -33.29 17.99
CA VAL A 323 -30.43 -32.48 17.11
C VAL A 323 -31.30 -31.58 16.25
N LEU A 324 -31.03 -30.28 16.31
CA LEU A 324 -31.73 -29.23 15.57
C LEU A 324 -30.75 -28.46 14.70
N LEU A 325 -31.17 -28.14 13.49
CA LEU A 325 -30.43 -27.30 12.57
C LEU A 325 -31.25 -26.06 12.24
N LEU A 326 -30.75 -24.89 12.62
CA LEU A 326 -31.41 -23.60 12.48
C LEU A 326 -30.56 -22.68 11.61
N VAL A 327 -31.22 -21.90 10.75
CA VAL A 327 -30.63 -20.67 10.22
C VAL A 327 -31.09 -19.54 11.11
N GLU A 328 -30.14 -18.73 11.57
CA GLU A 328 -30.41 -17.52 12.32
C GLU A 328 -29.89 -16.33 11.52
N ALA A 329 -30.76 -15.35 11.27
CA ALA A 329 -30.38 -14.08 10.69
C ALA A 329 -30.68 -12.96 11.69
N VAL A 330 -29.72 -12.05 11.84
CA VAL A 330 -29.84 -10.84 12.64
C VAL A 330 -30.04 -9.69 11.67
N ASP A 331 -31.07 -8.90 11.94
CA ASP A 331 -31.40 -7.75 11.14
C ASP A 331 -30.68 -6.47 11.60
N SER A 332 -30.78 -5.39 10.83
CA SER A 332 -30.16 -4.09 11.12
C SER A 332 -30.65 -3.40 12.40
N LEU A 333 -31.74 -3.89 12.99
CA LEU A 333 -32.25 -3.46 14.30
C LEU A 333 -31.77 -4.37 15.44
N GLY A 334 -30.93 -5.36 15.16
CA GLY A 334 -30.42 -6.33 16.13
C GLY A 334 -31.43 -7.44 16.49
N ARG A 335 -32.57 -7.53 15.79
CA ARG A 335 -33.57 -8.57 16.06
C ARG A 335 -33.12 -9.86 15.38
N THR A 336 -33.31 -10.98 16.08
CA THR A 336 -32.96 -12.30 15.54
C THR A 336 -34.21 -12.95 14.97
N CYS A 337 -34.17 -13.32 13.69
CA CYS A 337 -35.14 -14.20 13.06
C CYS A 337 -34.49 -15.57 12.88
N THR A 338 -35.22 -16.63 13.23
CA THR A 338 -34.73 -17.99 13.14
C THR A 338 -35.66 -18.82 12.29
N ARG A 339 -35.08 -19.75 11.52
CA ARG A 339 -35.84 -20.71 10.73
C ARG A 339 -35.23 -22.08 10.89
N GLN A 340 -36.06 -23.03 11.31
CA GLN A 340 -35.68 -24.42 11.36
C GLN A 340 -35.53 -24.97 9.95
N VAL A 341 -34.37 -25.56 9.69
CA VAL A 341 -34.09 -26.31 8.46
C VAL A 341 -34.51 -27.76 8.65
N GLU A 342 -34.17 -28.33 9.81
CA GLU A 342 -34.37 -29.73 10.15
C GLU A 342 -34.34 -29.94 11.68
N GLY A 343 -35.08 -30.94 12.15
CA GLY A 343 -35.05 -31.38 13.55
C GLY A 343 -35.34 -32.87 13.68
N ALA A 344 -34.66 -33.54 14.62
CA ALA A 344 -34.86 -34.95 14.90
C ALA A 344 -34.61 -35.29 16.38
N ALA A 345 -35.43 -36.19 16.93
CA ALA A 345 -35.25 -36.79 18.25
C ALA A 345 -34.86 -38.27 18.11
N PHE A 346 -33.78 -38.69 18.77
CA PHE A 346 -33.29 -40.06 18.71
C PHE A 346 -33.93 -40.94 19.78
N SER A 347 -34.51 -42.07 19.40
CA SER A 347 -35.02 -43.08 20.34
C SER A 347 -34.47 -44.48 20.06
N ASP A 348 -34.28 -45.27 21.12
CA ASP A 348 -33.84 -46.67 21.05
C ASP A 348 -35.03 -47.58 20.67
N GLY A 349 -35.20 -47.85 19.37
CA GLY A 349 -36.23 -48.77 18.88
C GLY A 349 -35.77 -49.56 17.65
N PRO A 350 -36.12 -50.87 17.54
CA PRO A 350 -35.80 -51.66 16.36
C PRO A 350 -36.72 -51.23 15.21
N SER A 351 -36.13 -50.79 14.10
CA SER A 351 -36.78 -50.60 12.80
C SER A 351 -37.92 -49.56 12.72
N GLY A 352 -37.64 -48.31 13.08
CA GLY A 352 -38.55 -47.20 12.73
C GLY A 352 -37.93 -45.83 13.00
N LEU A 353 -37.29 -45.25 11.99
CA LEU A 353 -37.08 -43.80 11.93
C LEU A 353 -38.47 -43.16 11.74
N GLU A 354 -39.14 -42.74 12.82
CA GLU A 354 -40.18 -41.74 12.66
C GLU A 354 -39.53 -40.36 12.68
N TRP A 355 -39.39 -39.81 11.48
CA TRP A 355 -39.16 -38.39 11.28
C TRP A 355 -40.44 -37.67 11.71
N ALA A 356 -40.54 -37.29 12.98
CA ALA A 356 -41.53 -36.31 13.37
C ALA A 356 -41.12 -34.99 12.71
N ALA A 357 -41.84 -34.59 11.65
CA ALA A 357 -41.88 -33.18 11.29
C ALA A 357 -42.40 -32.44 12.52
N PHE A 358 -41.53 -31.74 13.23
CA PHE A 358 -41.99 -30.78 14.23
C PHE A 358 -42.74 -29.67 13.48
N PRO A 359 -43.92 -29.26 13.97
CA PRO A 359 -44.76 -28.25 13.33
C PRO A 359 -44.06 -26.89 13.18
#